data_AF-A0A9D6I9I7-F1
#
_entry.id   AF-A0A9D6I9I7-F1
#
_cell.length_a   1.000
_cell.length_b   1.000
_cell.length_c   1.000
_cell.angle_alpha   90.00
_cell.angle_beta   90.00
_cell.angle_gamma   90.00
#
_symmetry.space_group_name_H-M   'P 1'
#
loop_
_entity.id
_entity.type
_entity.pdbx_description
1 polymer ?
#
loop_
_entity_poly.entity_id
_entity_poly.type
_entity_poly.pdbx_seq_one_letter_code
_entity_poly.pdbx_strand_id
1 'polypeptide(L)'
;MSLYLGPFYFHDRDVFLLLGIALLVGGWLYKVELPFGSITTLIYLSILFLLIKGFIRSEKENTLLILFITSLLLTFFVPITITLLFIFFAVVIFRVLRLI
;
A
#
# COMPACT_ATOMS: atom_id res chain seq x y z
N MET A 1 10.90 -17.27 -1.19
CA MET A 1 10.19 -18.40 -0.56
C MET A 1 8.85 -17.86 -0.07
N SER A 2 7.71 -18.29 -0.61
CA SER A 2 6.41 -17.69 -0.24
C SER A 2 6.10 -17.95 1.23
N LEU A 3 5.85 -16.89 2.00
CA LEU A 3 5.58 -16.95 3.43
C LEU A 3 4.08 -16.68 3.62
N TYR A 4 3.38 -17.67 4.18
CA TYR A 4 1.94 -17.60 4.40
C TYR A 4 1.70 -17.19 5.84
N LEU A 5 0.99 -16.08 6.05
CA LEU A 5 0.56 -15.63 7.37
C LEU A 5 -0.97 -15.57 7.35
N GLY A 6 -1.62 -16.70 7.68
CA GLY A 6 -3.08 -16.83 7.60
C GLY A 6 -3.60 -16.77 6.16
N PRO A 7 -4.68 -16.01 5.85
CA PRO A 7 -5.20 -15.87 4.48
C PRO A 7 -4.34 -14.98 3.59
N PHE A 8 -3.25 -14.40 4.12
CA PHE A 8 -2.43 -13.42 3.44
C PHE A 8 -1.20 -14.07 2.79
N TYR A 9 -1.08 -13.87 1.47
CA TYR A 9 0.05 -14.31 0.66
C TYR A 9 1.14 -13.23 0.66
N PHE A 10 2.25 -13.47 1.37
CA PHE A 10 3.40 -12.57 1.35
C PHE A 10 4.56 -13.20 0.57
N HIS A 11 5.13 -12.43 -0.35
CA HIS A 11 6.39 -12.74 -1.03
C HIS A 11 7.56 -12.14 -0.26
N ASP A 12 8.80 -12.60 -0.51
CA ASP A 12 10.01 -12.08 0.16
C ASP A 12 10.13 -10.54 0.06
N ARG A 13 9.56 -9.95 -1.00
CA ARG A 13 9.57 -8.51 -1.25
C ARG A 13 8.62 -7.72 -0.33
N ASP A 14 7.63 -8.38 0.26
CA ASP A 14 6.69 -7.77 1.21
C ASP A 14 7.31 -7.50 2.57
N VAL A 15 8.43 -8.16 2.88
CA VAL A 15 9.22 -7.87 4.08
C VAL A 15 9.68 -6.41 4.08
N PHE A 16 10.01 -5.84 2.91
CA PHE A 16 10.36 -4.42 2.80
C PHE A 16 9.16 -3.50 3.07
N LEU A 17 7.96 -3.92 2.68
CA LEU A 17 6.74 -3.14 2.92
C LEU A 17 6.34 -3.19 4.40
N LEU A 18 6.45 -4.36 5.03
CA LEU A 18 6.27 -4.54 6.48
C LEU A 18 7.32 -3.75 7.29
N LEU A 19 8.60 -3.80 6.88
CA LEU A 19 9.67 -3.00 7.48
C LEU A 19 9.40 -1.49 7.33
N GLY A 20 8.96 -1.06 6.14
CA GLY A 20 8.57 0.33 5.89
C GLY A 20 7.45 0.79 6.83
N ILE A 21 6.43 -0.04 7.04
CA ILE A 21 5.35 0.22 7.99
C ILE A 21 5.89 0.31 9.42
N ALA A 22 6.75 -0.63 9.83
CA ALA A 22 7.34 -0.62 11.16
C ALA A 22 8.16 0.65 11.42
N LEU A 23 8.91 1.12 10.42
CA LEU A 23 9.66 2.38 10.47
C LEU A 23 8.74 3.61 10.51
N LEU A 24 7.65 3.63 9.74
CA LEU A 24 6.66 4.70 9.79
C LEU A 24 5.96 4.77 11.15
N VAL A 25 5.57 3.62 11.70
CA VAL A 25 4.98 3.53 13.04
C VAL A 25 5.98 4.00 14.11
N GLY A 26 7.25 3.61 13.99
CA GLY A 26 8.33 4.13 14.84
C GLY A 26 8.44 5.65 14.74
N GLY A 27 8.51 6.20 13.52
CA GLY A 27 8.55 7.64 13.28
C GLY A 27 7.36 8.38 13.86
N TRP A 28 6.16 7.78 13.82
CA TRP A 28 4.96 8.33 14.45
C TRP A 28 5.09 8.40 15.97
N LEU A 29 5.56 7.33 16.62
CA LEU A 29 5.76 7.28 18.07
C LEU A 29 6.79 8.30 18.55
N TYR A 30 7.86 8.52 17.77
CA TYR A 30 8.90 9.52 18.07
C TYR A 30 8.57 10.93 17.59
N LYS A 31 7.33 11.17 17.10
CA LYS A 31 6.87 12.47 16.56
C LYS A 31 7.84 13.06 15.52
N VAL A 32 8.45 12.20 14.71
CA VAL A 32 9.28 12.65 13.61
C VAL A 32 8.39 13.41 12.63
N GLU A 33 8.75 14.63 12.29
CA GLU A 33 8.05 15.36 11.25
C GLU A 33 8.61 14.94 9.90
N LEU A 34 7.74 14.50 9.00
CA LEU A 34 8.14 14.22 7.63
C LEU A 34 8.18 15.54 6.85
N PRO A 35 9.20 15.74 6.00
CA PRO A 35 9.31 16.94 5.19
C PRO A 35 8.15 17.08 4.19
N PHE A 36 7.50 15.98 3.83
CA PHE A 36 6.39 15.95 2.89
C PHE A 36 5.31 15.01 3.41
N GLY A 37 4.17 15.54 3.85
CA GLY A 37 2.99 14.75 4.23
C GLY A 37 2.96 14.25 5.68
N SER A 38 1.81 13.74 6.10
CA SER A 38 1.61 13.21 7.45
C SER A 38 2.04 11.75 7.55
N ILE A 39 2.79 11.39 8.60
CA ILE A 39 3.11 10.00 8.90
C ILE A 39 1.83 9.16 9.02
N THR A 40 0.77 9.70 9.62
CA THR A 40 -0.50 8.97 9.78
C THR A 40 -1.13 8.59 8.45
N THR A 41 -1.08 9.48 7.44
CA THR A 41 -1.61 9.18 6.11
C THR A 41 -0.83 8.08 5.40
N LEU A 42 0.49 8.06 5.54
CA LEU A 42 1.34 7.02 4.94
C LEU A 42 1.12 5.66 5.61
N ILE A 43 0.94 5.64 6.93
CA ILE A 43 0.60 4.41 7.67
C ILE A 43 -0.73 3.85 7.16
N TYR A 44 -1.77 4.68 7.06
CA TYR A 44 -3.09 4.22 6.59
C TYR A 44 -3.05 3.67 5.17
N LEU A 45 -2.31 4.31 4.26
CA LEU A 45 -2.15 3.82 2.89
C LEU A 45 -1.39 2.50 2.83
N SER A 46 -0.35 2.35 3.64
CA SER A 46 0.44 1.13 3.67
C SER A 46 -0.35 -0.04 4.23
N ILE A 47 -1.16 0.17 5.27
CA ILE A 47 -2.08 -0.84 5.81
C ILE A 47 -3.17 -1.18 4.79
N LEU A 48 -3.79 -0.18 4.17
CA LEU A 48 -4.79 -0.40 3.12
C LEU A 48 -4.22 -1.22 1.97
N PHE A 49 -2.98 -0.94 1.58
CA PHE A 49 -2.30 -1.68 0.51
C PHE A 49 -1.98 -3.12 0.91
N LEU A 50 -1.55 -3.38 2.16
CA LEU A 50 -1.40 -4.75 2.68
C LEU A 50 -2.71 -5.51 2.63
N LEU A 51 -3.83 -4.87 2.99
CA LEU A 51 -5.15 -5.49 2.89
C LEU A 51 -5.48 -5.80 1.42
N ILE A 52 -5.33 -4.83 0.51
CA ILE A 52 -5.60 -5.02 -0.92
C ILE A 52 -4.74 -6.14 -1.51
N LYS A 53 -3.43 -6.14 -1.28
CA LYS A 53 -2.52 -7.19 -1.75
C LYS A 53 -2.85 -8.54 -1.10
N GLY A 54 -3.21 -8.51 0.17
CA GLY A 54 -3.60 -9.68 0.93
C GLY A 54 -4.87 -10.36 0.43
N PHE A 55 -5.88 -9.56 0.04
CA PHE A 55 -7.15 -10.04 -0.52
C PHE A 55 -7.05 -10.42 -1.99
N ILE A 56 -6.18 -9.73 -2.73
CA ILE A 56 -6.04 -9.91 -4.17
C ILE A 56 -4.81 -10.78 -4.44
N ARG A 57 -5.05 -12.08 -4.68
CA ARG A 57 -4.02 -13.02 -5.18
C ARG A 57 -3.68 -12.67 -6.64
N SER A 58 -2.96 -11.58 -6.83
CA SER A 58 -2.51 -11.15 -8.14
C SER A 58 -1.35 -12.01 -8.63
N GLU A 59 -1.52 -12.67 -9.77
CA GLU A 59 -0.38 -13.24 -10.51
C GLU A 59 0.55 -12.15 -11.07
N LYS A 60 0.07 -10.89 -11.14
CA LYS A 60 0.79 -9.71 -11.64
C LYS A 60 1.18 -8.78 -10.51
N GLU A 61 2.08 -9.27 -9.65
CA GLU A 61 2.64 -8.54 -8.50
C GLU A 61 3.10 -7.10 -8.84
N ASN A 62 3.65 -6.92 -10.05
CA ASN A 62 4.13 -5.62 -10.54
C ASN A 62 3.01 -4.57 -10.65
N THR A 63 1.79 -4.96 -11.02
CA THR A 63 0.67 -4.02 -11.20
C THR A 63 0.20 -3.46 -9.85
N LEU A 64 0.14 -4.32 -8.83
CA LEU A 64 -0.16 -3.88 -7.46
C LEU A 64 0.94 -2.98 -6.92
N LEU A 65 2.22 -3.32 -7.16
CA LEU A 65 3.35 -2.49 -6.73
C LEU A 65 3.33 -1.11 -7.40
N ILE A 66 2.99 -1.02 -8.69
CA ILE A 66 2.80 0.26 -9.37
C ILE A 66 1.66 1.04 -8.72
N LEU A 67 0.52 0.41 -8.43
CA LEU A 67 -0.60 1.07 -7.74
C LEU A 67 -0.20 1.62 -6.37
N PHE A 68 0.61 0.88 -5.61
CA PHE A 68 1.16 1.34 -4.34
C PHE A 68 2.01 2.58 -4.51
N ILE A 69 3.04 2.52 -5.36
CA ILE A 69 3.95 3.66 -5.56
C ILE A 69 3.19 4.87 -6.07
N THR A 70 2.25 4.67 -7.00
CA THR A 70 1.46 5.76 -7.58
C THR A 70 0.54 6.40 -6.54
N SER A 71 -0.10 5.59 -5.68
CA SER A 71 -0.95 6.12 -4.61
C SER A 71 -0.15 6.82 -3.51
N LEU A 72 1.03 6.30 -3.17
CA LEU A 72 1.97 6.93 -2.25
C LEU A 72 2.44 8.29 -2.78
N LEU A 73 2.82 8.35 -4.06
CA LEU A 73 3.14 9.60 -4.75
C LEU A 73 1.96 10.57 -4.77
N LEU A 74 0.75 10.10 -5.11
CA LEU A 74 -0.45 10.94 -5.16
C LEU A 74 -0.72 11.62 -3.82
N THR A 75 -0.44 10.95 -2.71
CA THR A 75 -0.73 11.45 -1.36
C THR A 75 0.13 12.65 -0.98
N PHE A 76 1.30 12.84 -1.61
CA PHE A 76 2.08 14.05 -1.41
C PHE A 76 1.46 15.28 -2.09
N PHE A 77 0.66 15.08 -3.13
CA PHE A 77 0.12 16.16 -3.97
C PHE A 77 -1.38 16.36 -3.80
N VAL A 78 -2.09 15.36 -3.27
CA VAL A 78 -3.55 15.29 -3.32
C VAL A 78 -4.11 14.84 -1.96
N PRO A 79 -5.26 15.38 -1.53
CA PRO A 79 -5.94 14.94 -0.31
C PRO A 79 -6.22 13.43 -0.25
N ILE A 80 -6.11 12.86 0.95
CA ILE A 80 -6.27 11.43 1.22
C ILE A 80 -7.57 10.84 0.63
N THR A 81 -8.67 11.60 0.65
CA THR A 81 -9.97 11.19 0.10
C THR A 81 -9.90 10.89 -1.40
N ILE A 82 -9.16 11.71 -2.15
CA ILE A 82 -9.00 11.52 -3.60
C ILE A 82 -8.04 10.35 -3.85
N THR A 83 -7.01 10.17 -3.02
CA THR A 83 -6.14 8.99 -3.10
C THR A 83 -6.93 7.70 -2.87
N LEU A 84 -7.83 7.67 -1.89
CA LEU A 84 -8.70 6.51 -1.63
C LEU A 84 -9.63 6.23 -2.81
N LEU A 85 -10.25 7.26 -3.39
CA LEU A 85 -11.06 7.11 -4.60
C LEU A 85 -10.23 6.58 -5.77
N PHE A 86 -9.02 7.09 -5.98
CA PHE A 86 -8.11 6.60 -7.00
C PHE A 86 -7.79 5.12 -6.82
N ILE A 87 -7.45 4.69 -5.59
CA ILE A 87 -7.20 3.28 -5.28
C ILE A 87 -8.44 2.43 -5.58
N PHE A 88 -9.62 2.89 -5.16
CA PHE A 88 -10.89 2.19 -5.41
C PHE A 88 -11.15 2.02 -6.92
N PHE A 89 -11.07 3.11 -7.69
CA PHE A 89 -11.27 3.07 -9.14
C PHE A 89 -10.22 2.21 -9.84
N ALA A 90 -8.96 2.30 -9.44
CA ALA A 90 -7.89 1.49 -10.01
C ALA A 90 -8.13 -0.02 -9.77
N VAL A 91 -8.55 -0.40 -8.55
CA VAL A 91 -8.90 -1.79 -8.23
C VAL A 91 -10.10 -2.25 -9.06
N VAL A 92 -11.14 -1.42 -9.19
CA VAL A 92 -12.31 -1.73 -10.04
C VAL A 92 -11.89 -1.93 -11.50
N ILE A 93 -11.08 -1.02 -12.05
CA ILE A 93 -10.58 -1.11 -13.43
C ILE A 93 -9.75 -2.37 -13.62
N PHE A 94 -8.82 -2.67 -12.70
CA PHE A 94 -8.00 -3.87 -12.80
C PHE A 94 -8.82 -5.16 -12.75
N ARG A 95 -9.88 -5.19 -11.93
CA ARG A 95 -10.83 -6.30 -11.90
C ARG A 95 -11.62 -6.43 -13.20
N VAL A 96 -12.10 -5.32 -13.76
CA VAL A 96 -12.81 -5.30 -15.05
C VAL A 96 -11.91 -5.78 -16.19
N LEU A 97 -10.65 -5.37 -16.19
CA LEU A 97 -9.65 -5.76 -17.19
C LEU A 97 -9.07 -7.17 -16.97
N ARG A 98 -9.54 -7.92 -15.95
CA ARG A 98 -9.02 -9.24 -15.55
C ARG A 98 -7.50 -9.24 -15.36
N LEU A 99 -6.94 -8.14 -14.87
CA LEU A 99 -5.54 -8.04 -14.47
C LEU A 99 -5.30 -8.67 -13.09
N ILE A 100 -6.38 -8.92 -12.36
CA ILE A 100 -6.46 -9.52 -11.03
C ILE A 100 -7.76 -10.26 -10.81
#